data_AF-A0A7C8YM16-F1
#
_entry.id   AF-A0A7C8YM16-F1
#
_cell.length_a   1.000
_cell.length_b   1.000
_cell.length_c   1.000
_cell.angle_alpha   90.00
_cell.angle_beta   90.00
_cell.angle_gamma   90.00
#
_symmetry.space_group_name_H-M   'P 1'
#
loop_
_entity.id
_entity.type
_entity.pdbx_description
1 polymer ?
#
loop_
_entity_poly.entity_id
_entity_poly.type
_entity_poly.pdbx_seq_one_letter_code
_entity_poly.pdbx_strand_id
1 'polypeptide(L)'
;APRGVPQINVCFDIDANGILNVSAEDKTTGQKNKITITNDKGRLSKEEIEKMVQEAEKYKSEDEEHKKKVEAKNALENYAYNMRNTVKDEKIGAKLAETDKKKIEDAIDQAIQW
;
A
#
# COMPACT_ATOMS: atom_id res chain seq x y z
N ALA A 1 2.04 -15.21 6.43
CA ALA A 1 0.90 -14.70 7.24
C ALA A 1 -0.23 -14.29 6.30
N PRO A 2 -1.50 -14.43 6.69
CA PRO A 2 -2.62 -13.92 5.89
C PRO A 2 -2.47 -12.40 5.66
N ARG A 3 -2.91 -11.88 4.49
CA ARG A 3 -2.89 -10.43 4.23
C ARG A 3 -3.67 -9.71 5.33
N GLY A 4 -3.12 -8.60 5.83
CA GLY A 4 -3.73 -7.78 6.88
C GLY A 4 -3.53 -8.25 8.33
N VAL A 5 -2.84 -9.38 8.55
CA VAL A 5 -2.58 -9.88 9.92
C VAL A 5 -1.37 -9.21 10.59
N PRO A 6 -0.23 -8.97 9.92
CA PRO A 6 0.87 -8.23 10.53
C PRO A 6 0.47 -6.78 10.79
N GLN A 7 0.59 -6.33 12.04
CA GLN A 7 0.33 -4.96 12.44
C GLN A 7 1.67 -4.22 12.58
N ILE A 8 2.08 -3.53 11.51
CA ILE A 8 3.28 -2.71 11.53
C ILE A 8 2.92 -1.28 11.91
N ASN A 9 3.50 -0.78 13.01
CA ASN A 9 3.43 0.62 13.39
C ASN A 9 4.66 1.34 12.83
N VAL A 10 4.45 2.34 11.98
CA VAL A 10 5.53 3.18 11.45
C VAL A 10 5.43 4.55 12.08
N CYS A 11 6.50 4.97 12.76
CA CYS A 11 6.61 6.29 13.39
C CYS A 11 7.70 7.10 12.69
N PHE A 12 7.35 8.34 12.34
CA PHE A 12 8.24 9.35 11.77
C PHE A 12 8.44 10.43 12.81
N ASP A 13 9.66 10.55 13.34
CA ASP A 13 10.03 11.52 14.36
C ASP A 13 11.08 12.46 13.79
N ILE A 14 10.82 13.77 13.87
CA ILE A 14 11.74 14.81 13.39
C ILE A 14 12.19 15.60 14.62
N ASP A 15 13.50 15.57 14.89
CA ASP A 15 14.06 16.30 16.02
C ASP A 15 14.29 17.79 15.71
N ALA A 16 14.65 18.56 16.74
CA ALA A 16 14.93 20.00 16.60
C ALA A 16 16.14 20.31 15.69
N ASN A 17 16.98 19.32 15.38
CA ASN A 17 18.11 19.45 14.46
C ASN A 17 17.73 19.10 13.01
N GLY A 18 16.49 18.65 12.77
CA GLY A 18 16.02 18.21 11.46
C GLY A 18 16.46 16.79 11.10
N ILE A 19 16.88 15.97 12.07
CA ILE A 19 17.19 14.55 11.87
C ILE A 19 15.87 13.77 11.91
N LEU A 20 15.61 12.99 10.86
CA LEU A 20 14.43 12.15 10.74
C LEU A 20 14.73 10.74 11.25
N ASN A 21 14.07 10.33 12.32
CA ASN A 21 14.06 8.95 12.80
C ASN A 21 12.81 8.24 12.27
N VAL A 22 13.01 7.20 11.46
CA VAL A 22 11.92 6.34 11.00
C VAL A 22 12.03 5.02 11.73
N SER A 23 11.01 4.67 12.50
CA SER A 23 10.94 3.39 13.21
C SER A 23 9.74 2.58 12.74
N ALA A 24 9.96 1.27 12.57
CA ALA A 24 8.93 0.30 12.24
C ALA A 24 8.91 -0.77 13.33
N GLU A 25 7.75 -0.96 13.94
CA GLU A 25 7.51 -1.96 14.99
C GLU A 25 6.42 -2.92 14.55
N ASP A 26 6.70 -4.23 14.61
CA ASP A 26 5.68 -5.25 14.49
C ASP A 26 5.02 -5.48 15.86
N LYS A 27 3.76 -5.05 16.01
CA LYS A 27 3.01 -5.17 17.27
C LYS A 27 2.76 -6.61 17.71
N THR A 28 2.86 -7.58 16.80
CA THR A 28 2.62 -9.00 17.13
C THR A 28 3.84 -9.66 17.75
N THR A 29 5.04 -9.31 17.27
CA THR A 29 6.30 -9.90 17.73
C THR A 29 7.07 -8.98 18.69
N GLY A 30 6.72 -7.70 18.76
CA GLY A 30 7.45 -6.66 19.50
C GLY A 30 8.80 -6.30 18.86
N GLN A 31 9.12 -6.86 17.70
CA GLN A 31 10.35 -6.55 16.99
C GLN A 31 10.28 -5.15 16.40
N LYS A 32 11.34 -4.37 16.60
CA LYS A 32 11.46 -3.01 16.12
C LYS A 32 12.75 -2.80 15.36
N ASN A 33 12.67 -2.10 14.24
CA ASN A 33 13.80 -1.61 13.49
C ASN A 33 13.70 -0.09 13.35
N LYS A 34 14.83 0.59 13.36
CA LYS A 34 14.89 2.04 13.17
C LYS A 34 16.00 2.43 12.21
N ILE A 35 15.75 3.47 11.43
CA ILE A 35 16.74 4.15 10.63
C ILE A 35 16.78 5.62 11.04
N THR A 36 17.96 6.21 11.00
CA THR A 36 18.17 7.62 11.28
C THR A 36 18.69 8.28 10.01
N ILE A 37 17.96 9.29 9.54
CA ILE A 37 18.28 10.05 8.35
C ILE A 37 18.73 11.43 8.81
N THR A 38 20.04 11.66 8.75
CA THR A 38 20.64 12.94 9.08
C THR A 38 20.43 13.92 7.92
N ASN A 39 20.00 15.13 8.25
CA ASN A 39 19.91 16.21 7.28
C ASN A 39 21.28 16.89 7.17
N ASP A 40 22.11 16.39 6.26
CA ASP A 40 23.39 17.03 5.96
C ASP A 40 23.13 18.40 5.36
N LYS A 41 23.68 19.46 5.97
CA LYS A 41 23.57 20.83 5.45
C LYS A 41 24.06 20.85 4.00
N GLY A 42 23.17 21.19 3.07
CA GLY A 42 23.46 21.26 1.63
C GLY A 42 23.08 20.02 0.82
N ARG A 43 22.33 19.05 1.39
CA ARG A 43 21.79 17.91 0.62
C ARG A 43 20.87 18.33 -0.54
N LEU A 44 20.17 19.44 -0.37
CA LEU A 44 19.41 20.13 -1.41
C LEU A 44 19.63 21.63 -1.23
N SER A 45 19.85 22.33 -2.34
CA SER A 45 19.85 23.80 -2.36
C SER A 45 18.43 24.36 -2.22
N LYS A 46 18.31 25.65 -1.89
CA LYS A 46 16.99 26.30 -1.79
C LYS A 46 16.31 26.33 -3.16
N GLU A 47 17.09 26.56 -4.20
CA GLU A 47 16.64 26.59 -5.59
C GLU A 47 16.08 25.24 -6.03
N GLU A 48 16.72 24.13 -5.64
CA GLU A 48 16.21 22.78 -5.90
C GLU A 48 14.91 22.52 -5.14
N ILE A 49 14.82 22.92 -3.86
CA ILE A 49 13.59 22.77 -3.07
C ILE A 49 12.43 23.55 -3.71
N GLU A 50 12.65 24.81 -4.09
CA GLU A 50 11.63 25.62 -4.75
C GLU A 50 11.19 25.03 -6.08
N LYS A 51 12.14 24.53 -6.88
CA LYS A 51 11.85 23.85 -8.14
C LYS A 51 10.99 22.59 -7.91
N MET A 52 11.32 21.77 -6.91
CA MET A 52 10.53 20.57 -6.58
C MET A 52 9.10 20.93 -6.15
N VAL A 53 8.91 22.01 -5.40
CA VAL A 53 7.58 22.50 -5.00
C VAL A 53 6.78 22.98 -6.21
N GLN A 54 7.41 23.71 -7.14
CA GLN A 54 6.75 24.17 -8.37
C GLN A 54 6.37 23.01 -9.29
N GLU A 55 7.26 22.02 -9.44
CA GLU A 55 6.98 20.81 -10.22
C GLU A 55 5.83 20.01 -9.59
N ALA A 56 5.81 19.84 -8.27
CA ALA A 56 4.71 19.17 -7.57
C ALA A 56 3.36 19.83 -7.82
N GLU A 57 3.29 21.17 -7.80
CA GLU A 57 2.02 21.87 -8.10
C GLU A 57 1.65 21.77 -9.59
N LYS A 58 2.63 21.87 -10.50
CA LYS A 58 2.42 21.75 -11.94
C LYS A 58 1.87 20.38 -12.34
N TYR A 59 2.41 19.31 -11.75
CA TYR A 59 2.06 17.93 -12.10
C TYR A 59 0.97 17.33 -11.19
N LYS A 60 0.50 18.08 -10.19
CA LYS A 60 -0.51 17.65 -9.22
C LYS A 60 -1.72 16.96 -9.84
N SER A 61 -2.29 17.53 -10.90
CA SER A 61 -3.47 16.94 -11.56
C SER A 61 -3.15 15.60 -12.22
N GLU A 62 -1.98 15.48 -12.86
CA GLU A 62 -1.56 14.23 -13.49
C GLU A 62 -1.26 13.17 -12.41
N ASP A 63 -0.54 13.54 -11.35
CA ASP A 63 -0.24 12.67 -10.22
C ASP A 63 -1.52 12.19 -9.50
N GLU A 64 -2.52 13.06 -9.36
CA GLU A 64 -3.84 12.69 -8.81
C GLU A 64 -4.58 11.69 -9.71
N GLU A 65 -4.53 11.84 -11.03
CA GLU A 65 -5.12 10.86 -11.95
C GLU A 65 -4.39 9.51 -11.90
N HIS A 66 -3.06 9.54 -11.85
CA HIS A 66 -2.25 8.34 -11.69
C HIS A 66 -2.56 7.64 -10.36
N LYS A 67 -2.64 8.40 -9.27
CA LYS A 67 -3.04 7.89 -7.95
C LYS A 67 -4.41 7.23 -8.00
N LYS A 68 -5.42 7.88 -8.60
CA LYS A 68 -6.78 7.31 -8.74
C LYS A 68 -6.78 6.00 -9.50
N LYS A 69 -5.99 5.88 -10.58
CA LYS A 69 -5.85 4.63 -11.35
C LYS A 69 -5.26 3.51 -10.49
N VAL A 70 -4.20 3.80 -9.74
CA VAL A 70 -3.56 2.83 -8.85
C VAL A 70 -4.49 2.43 -7.70
N GLU A 71 -5.19 3.39 -7.10
CA GLU A 71 -6.18 3.12 -6.05
C GLU A 71 -7.32 2.24 -6.56
N ALA A 72 -7.83 2.50 -7.78
CA ALA A 72 -8.85 1.66 -8.41
C ALA A 72 -8.33 0.24 -8.68
N LYS A 73 -7.09 0.09 -9.17
CA LYS A 73 -6.46 -1.22 -9.35
C LYS A 73 -6.34 -1.97 -8.01
N ASN A 74 -5.80 -1.32 -6.99
CA ASN A 74 -5.66 -1.90 -5.66
C ASN A 74 -7.02 -2.29 -5.04
N ALA A 75 -8.07 -1.49 -5.27
CA ALA A 75 -9.41 -1.79 -4.82
C ALA A 75 -9.97 -3.04 -5.52
N LEU A 76 -9.78 -3.16 -6.83
CA LEU A 76 -10.18 -4.34 -7.60
C LEU A 76 -9.43 -5.59 -7.13
N GLU A 77 -8.11 -5.51 -6.96
CA GLU A 77 -7.29 -6.62 -6.47
C GLU A 77 -7.76 -7.07 -5.08
N ASN A 78 -7.93 -6.13 -4.14
CA ASN A 78 -8.42 -6.45 -2.80
C ASN A 78 -9.80 -7.11 -2.85
N TYR A 79 -10.71 -6.62 -3.70
CA TYR A 79 -12.03 -7.23 -3.89
C TYR A 79 -11.93 -8.64 -4.46
N ALA A 80 -11.10 -8.85 -5.48
CA ALA A 80 -10.89 -10.16 -6.11
C ALA A 80 -10.32 -11.17 -5.08
N TYR A 81 -9.35 -10.77 -4.26
CA TYR A 81 -8.82 -11.61 -3.18
C TYR A 81 -9.87 -11.92 -2.10
N ASN A 82 -10.67 -10.94 -1.70
CA ASN A 82 -11.76 -11.15 -0.74
C ASN A 82 -12.81 -12.13 -1.30
N MET A 83 -13.16 -11.99 -2.58
CA MET A 83 -14.07 -12.92 -3.25
C MET A 83 -13.48 -14.33 -3.33
N ARG A 84 -12.19 -14.45 -3.63
CA ARG A 84 -11.48 -15.74 -3.65
C ARG A 84 -11.57 -16.45 -2.31
N ASN A 85 -11.35 -15.71 -1.23
CA ASN A 85 -11.45 -16.25 0.13
C ASN A 85 -12.89 -16.66 0.45
N THR A 86 -13.87 -15.85 0.04
CA THR A 86 -15.30 -16.12 0.26
C THR A 86 -15.76 -17.39 -0.47
N VAL A 87 -15.34 -17.58 -1.72
CA VAL A 87 -15.69 -18.77 -2.52
C VAL A 87 -14.98 -20.04 -2.03
N LYS A 88 -13.78 -19.89 -1.45
CA LYS A 88 -13.02 -20.98 -0.84
C LYS A 88 -13.49 -21.32 0.58
N ASP A 89 -14.28 -20.47 1.23
CA ASP A 89 -14.90 -20.79 2.51
C ASP A 89 -15.95 -21.90 2.32
N GLU A 90 -15.84 -22.99 3.07
CA GLU A 90 -16.71 -24.16 2.91
C GLU A 90 -18.20 -23.85 3.13
N LYS A 91 -18.55 -22.88 3.99
CA LYS A 91 -19.94 -22.54 4.29
C LYS A 91 -20.64 -21.82 3.14
N ILE A 92 -19.88 -21.06 2.36
CA ILE A 92 -20.38 -20.31 1.19
C ILE A 92 -20.17 -21.16 -0.07
N GLY A 93 -18.99 -21.73 -0.25
CA GLY A 93 -18.63 -22.56 -1.40
C GLY A 93 -19.53 -23.79 -1.57
N ALA A 94 -19.99 -24.41 -0.46
CA ALA A 94 -20.94 -25.52 -0.53
C ALA A 94 -22.36 -25.13 -0.96
N LYS A 95 -22.70 -23.83 -0.93
CA LYS A 95 -24.00 -23.29 -1.39
C LYS A 95 -23.99 -22.88 -2.86
N LEU A 96 -22.82 -22.88 -3.50
CA LEU A 96 -22.65 -22.52 -4.90
C LEU A 96 -22.62 -23.78 -5.76
N ALA A 97 -23.27 -23.72 -6.92
CA ALA A 97 -23.12 -24.78 -7.92
C ALA A 97 -21.67 -24.82 -8.42
N GLU A 98 -21.15 -26.01 -8.70
CA GLU A 98 -19.75 -26.21 -9.14
C GLU A 98 -19.43 -25.42 -10.42
N THR A 99 -20.40 -25.29 -11.32
CA THR A 99 -20.30 -24.50 -12.55
C THR A 99 -20.14 -23.01 -12.29
N ASP A 100 -20.86 -22.48 -11.29
CA ASP A 100 -20.81 -21.05 -10.94
C ASP A 100 -19.55 -20.75 -10.13
N LYS A 101 -19.16 -21.68 -9.25
CA LYS A 101 -17.90 -21.62 -8.51
C LYS A 101 -16.71 -21.48 -9.46
N LYS A 102 -16.62 -22.34 -10.47
CA LYS A 102 -15.54 -22.31 -11.46
C LYS A 102 -15.50 -21.00 -12.25
N LYS A 103 -16.66 -20.51 -12.73
CA LYS A 103 -16.75 -19.22 -13.43
C LYS A 103 -16.26 -18.06 -12.57
N ILE A 104 -16.61 -18.06 -11.28
CA ILE A 104 -16.18 -17.02 -10.34
C ILE A 104 -14.66 -17.10 -10.11
N GLU A 105 -14.12 -18.31 -9.92
CA GLU A 105 -12.67 -18.51 -9.76
C GLU A 105 -11.88 -18.07 -11.01
N ASP A 106 -12.34 -18.43 -12.21
CA ASP A 106 -11.71 -18.01 -13.47
C ASP A 106 -11.72 -16.48 -13.63
N ALA A 107 -12.85 -15.82 -13.32
CA ALA A 107 -12.96 -14.36 -13.38
C ALA A 107 -12.07 -13.66 -12.34
N ILE A 108 -11.93 -14.23 -11.14
CA ILE A 108 -11.02 -13.73 -10.11
C ILE A 108 -9.57 -13.85 -10.56
N ASP A 109 -9.17 -15.01 -11.08
CA ASP A 109 -7.79 -15.24 -11.51
C ASP A 109 -7.44 -14.33 -12.72
N GLN A 110 -8.38 -14.09 -13.64
CA GLN A 110 -8.23 -13.08 -14.70
C GLN A 110 -8.05 -11.66 -14.13
N ALA A 111 -8.85 -11.27 -13.14
CA ALA A 111 -8.75 -9.95 -12.52
C ALA A 111 -7.44 -9.76 -11.72
N ILE A 112 -6.87 -10.84 -11.17
CA ILE A 112 -5.58 -10.82 -10.44
C ILE A 112 -4.38 -10.83 -11.40
N GLN A 113 -4.48 -11.47 -12.56
CA GLN A 113 -3.39 -11.57 -13.54
C GLN A 113 -3.22 -10.35 -14.44
N TRP A 114 -4.19 -9.43 -14.46
CA TRP A 114 -4.22 -8.22 -15.28
C TRP A 114 -3.43 -7.05 -14.67
#